data_AF-A0A812IL11-F1
#
_entry.id   AF-A0A812IL11-F1
#
_cell.length_a   1.000
_cell.length_b   1.000
_cell.length_c   1.000
_cell.angle_alpha   90.00
_cell.angle_beta   90.00
_cell.angle_gamma   90.00
#
_symmetry.space_group_name_H-M   'P 1'
#
loop_
_entity.id
_entity.type
_entity.pdbx_description
1 polymer ?
#
loop_
_entity_poly.entity_id
_entity_poly.type
_entity_poly.pdbx_seq_one_letter_code
_entity_poly.pdbx_strand_id
1 'polypeptide(L)'
;MFSKNARRGFGLSVRRGGALLSLGRDGPSVVVANTTAFILPRDSRDKSLSDVGLQIQQKFVDIVASVREQHTAEEPGREPVPFALAVTEALLTIYLDKISGELEEAVWEADTLIRDYTGVRQDQAGTPQLEKLRITKQLLDTVQSQAKSFQTVLLQALEDEDDLSDLATSVGPTKEEWELCFEYYSQSAAEVDAEVSAHVEAMDDLENFWLLRLSERRLELEKSQLWLEVVGLGQNVAAAITGIF
;
A
#
# COMPACT_ATOMS: atom_id res chain seq x y z
N MET A 1 25.54 -2.36 -1.87
CA MET A 1 24.90 -2.69 -3.17
C MET A 1 23.42 -2.84 -2.88
N PHE A 2 22.56 -2.03 -3.51
CA PHE A 2 21.11 -2.08 -3.25
C PHE A 2 20.55 -3.44 -3.68
N SER A 3 19.91 -4.16 -2.75
CA SER A 3 19.18 -5.40 -3.01
C SER A 3 18.14 -5.16 -4.12
N LYS A 4 18.03 -6.10 -5.06
CA LYS A 4 17.07 -6.03 -6.18
C LYS A 4 15.61 -5.97 -5.72
N ASN A 5 15.31 -6.30 -4.46
CA ASN A 5 13.97 -6.22 -3.86
C ASN A 5 13.62 -4.81 -3.35
N ALA A 6 14.59 -3.91 -3.20
CA ALA A 6 14.36 -2.50 -2.81
C ALA A 6 13.78 -1.62 -3.94
N ARG A 7 13.30 -2.24 -5.04
CA ARG A 7 12.82 -1.54 -6.23
C ARG A 7 11.38 -1.03 -6.12
N ARG A 8 10.69 -1.25 -4.98
CA ARG A 8 9.33 -0.76 -4.72
C ARG A 8 9.04 -0.33 -3.27
N GLY A 9 9.98 -0.48 -2.33
CA GLY A 9 9.69 -0.32 -0.90
C GLY A 9 10.76 0.41 -0.10
N PHE A 10 10.49 0.64 1.18
CA PHE A 10 11.43 1.22 2.14
C PHE A 10 12.76 0.44 2.16
N GLY A 11 13.86 1.12 2.45
CA GLY A 11 15.17 0.49 2.60
C GLY A 11 15.96 1.17 3.71
N LEU A 12 16.46 0.38 4.65
CA LEU A 12 17.37 0.82 5.70
C LEU A 12 18.74 0.18 5.44
N SER A 13 19.80 0.96 5.52
CA SER A 13 21.18 0.48 5.51
C SER A 13 21.98 1.23 6.53
N VAL A 14 22.57 0.50 7.48
CA VAL A 14 23.46 1.07 8.49
C VAL A 14 24.89 0.98 7.98
N ARG A 15 25.67 2.05 8.17
CA ARG A 15 27.12 2.05 7.94
C ARG A 15 27.80 2.82 9.06
N ARG A 16 29.05 2.47 9.38
CA ARG A 16 29.84 3.15 10.41
C ARG A 16 29.73 4.68 10.31
N GLY A 17 29.02 5.29 11.25
CA GLY A 17 28.83 6.75 11.35
C GLY A 17 27.48 7.29 10.85
N GLY A 18 26.55 6.45 10.37
CA GLY A 18 25.21 6.91 10.01
C GLY A 18 24.28 5.85 9.39
N ALA A 19 22.98 6.15 9.39
CA ALA A 19 21.93 5.35 8.78
C ALA A 19 21.49 5.95 7.44
N LEU A 20 21.38 5.14 6.40
CA LEU A 20 20.74 5.50 5.14
C LEU A 20 19.33 4.91 5.12
N LEU A 21 18.34 5.79 5.04
CA LEU A 21 16.93 5.48 4.88
C LEU A 21 16.51 5.83 3.44
N SER A 22 15.77 4.96 2.77
CA SER A 22 15.27 5.19 1.40
C SER A 22 13.79 4.89 1.34
N LEU A 23 13.00 5.86 0.88
CA LEU A 23 11.54 5.75 0.80
C LEU A 23 11.07 5.13 -0.54
N GLY A 24 11.72 4.04 -0.97
CA GLY A 24 11.37 3.37 -2.23
C GLY A 24 12.09 3.90 -3.47
N ARG A 25 11.57 3.46 -4.63
CA ARG A 25 12.18 3.71 -5.95
C ARG A 25 12.24 5.19 -6.26
N ASP A 26 11.14 5.89 -6.00
CA ASP A 26 10.91 7.26 -6.43
C ASP A 26 10.79 8.24 -5.25
N GLY A 27 10.91 7.76 -4.00
CA GLY A 27 10.99 8.59 -2.80
C GLY A 27 12.41 9.08 -2.48
N PRO A 28 12.57 10.12 -1.66
CA PRO A 28 13.88 10.63 -1.29
C PRO A 28 14.61 9.65 -0.38
N SER A 29 15.94 9.72 -0.39
CA SER A 29 16.80 8.99 0.53
C SER A 29 17.33 9.96 1.58
N VAL A 30 17.38 9.56 2.84
CA VAL A 30 17.92 10.38 3.92
C VAL A 30 19.11 9.67 4.54
N VAL A 31 20.24 10.37 4.64
CA VAL A 31 21.41 9.93 5.40
C VAL A 31 21.34 10.62 6.74
N VAL A 32 21.18 9.86 7.83
CA VAL A 32 21.13 10.36 9.21
C VAL A 32 22.45 10.04 9.89
N ALA A 33 23.05 11.05 10.50
CA ALA A 33 24.18 10.94 11.41
C ALA A 33 23.79 11.55 12.77
N ASN A 34 24.67 11.43 13.76
CA ASN A 34 24.41 11.79 15.16
C ASN A 34 23.80 13.21 15.34
N THR A 35 24.26 14.20 14.57
CA THR A 35 23.79 15.61 14.67
C THR A 35 23.38 16.23 13.33
N THR A 36 23.41 15.47 12.25
CA THR A 36 23.12 16.00 10.90
C THR A 36 22.34 14.96 10.12
N ALA A 37 21.44 15.42 9.23
CA ALA A 37 20.91 14.54 8.21
C ALA A 37 20.90 15.25 6.86
N PHE A 38 21.14 14.46 5.81
CA PHE A 38 21.16 14.89 4.44
C PHE A 38 20.01 14.24 3.69
N ILE A 39 19.10 15.05 3.17
CA ILE A 39 18.05 14.60 2.26
C ILE A 39 18.64 14.60 0.85
N LEU A 40 18.67 13.43 0.23
CA LEU A 40 19.00 13.23 -1.16
C LEU A 40 17.68 13.18 -1.94
N PRO A 41 17.24 14.29 -2.55
CA PRO A 41 16.08 14.27 -3.41
C PRO A 41 16.38 13.35 -4.60
N ARG A 42 15.47 12.42 -4.87
CA ARG A 42 15.49 11.68 -6.13
C ARG A 42 14.60 12.41 -7.12
N ASP A 43 15.15 12.59 -8.31
CA ASP A 43 14.48 13.26 -9.42
C ASP A 43 13.33 12.36 -9.89
N SER A 44 12.16 12.57 -9.31
CA SER A 44 10.93 11.89 -9.70
C SER A 44 10.30 12.67 -10.84
N ARG A 45 9.94 11.96 -11.92
CA ARG A 45 9.19 12.57 -13.04
C ARG A 45 7.74 12.90 -12.65
N ASP A 46 7.30 12.43 -11.48
CA ASP A 46 5.96 12.62 -10.93
C ASP A 46 5.93 13.73 -9.88
N LYS A 47 5.03 14.70 -10.07
CA LYS A 47 4.87 15.87 -9.18
C LYS A 47 4.49 15.50 -7.75
N SER A 48 3.74 14.42 -7.53
CA SER A 48 3.34 13.97 -6.18
C SER A 48 4.54 13.61 -5.29
N LEU A 49 5.62 13.09 -5.88
CA LEU A 49 6.83 12.71 -5.15
C LEU A 49 7.73 13.91 -4.86
N SER A 50 7.63 14.98 -5.66
CA SER A 50 8.24 16.27 -5.31
C SER A 50 7.56 16.92 -4.10
N ASP A 51 6.25 16.74 -3.94
CA ASP A 51 5.51 17.19 -2.75
C ASP A 51 5.90 16.38 -1.51
N VAL A 52 6.09 15.05 -1.64
CA VAL A 52 6.62 14.22 -0.54
C VAL A 52 8.04 14.66 -0.14
N GLY A 53 8.90 15.00 -1.12
CA GLY A 53 10.22 15.55 -0.86
C GLY A 53 10.18 16.89 -0.10
N LEU A 54 9.26 17.78 -0.48
CA LEU A 54 9.01 19.05 0.20
C LEU A 54 8.43 18.87 1.61
N GLN A 55 7.50 17.93 1.80
CA GLN A 55 6.95 17.60 3.12
C GLN A 55 8.01 17.02 4.05
N ILE A 56 8.88 16.15 3.53
CA ILE A 56 10.02 15.62 4.29
C ILE A 56 10.98 16.74 4.63
N GLN A 57 11.24 17.67 3.70
CA GLN A 57 12.09 18.82 3.97
C GLN A 57 11.47 19.77 5.01
N GLN A 58 10.15 20.01 4.96
CA GLN A 58 9.42 20.81 5.94
C GLN A 58 9.40 20.15 7.31
N LYS A 59 8.99 18.88 7.42
CA LYS A 59 9.07 18.13 8.69
C LYS A 59 10.49 18.07 9.21
N PHE A 60 11.50 17.93 8.34
CA PHE A 60 12.90 17.96 8.77
C PHE A 60 13.31 19.31 9.33
N VAL A 61 12.87 20.42 8.72
CA VAL A 61 13.07 21.77 9.26
C VAL A 61 12.33 21.94 10.59
N ASP A 62 11.11 21.43 10.72
CA ASP A 62 10.32 21.49 11.95
C ASP A 62 10.93 20.64 13.06
N ILE A 63 11.51 19.48 12.74
CA ILE A 63 12.22 18.60 13.69
C ILE A 63 13.55 19.22 14.10
N VAL A 64 14.30 19.80 13.16
CA VAL A 64 15.52 20.54 13.49
C VAL A 64 15.18 21.76 14.37
N ALA A 65 14.06 22.44 14.10
CA ALA A 65 13.57 23.55 14.91
C ALA A 65 13.12 23.07 16.31
N SER A 66 12.36 21.99 16.41
CA SER A 66 11.85 21.46 17.68
C SER A 66 12.94 20.83 18.54
N VAL A 67 13.91 20.13 17.95
CA VAL A 67 15.11 19.62 18.66
C VAL A 67 15.98 20.78 19.13
N ARG A 68 16.11 21.84 18.33
CA ARG A 68 16.83 23.05 18.72
C ARG A 68 16.11 23.80 19.84
N GLU A 69 14.78 23.85 19.80
CA GLU A 69 13.94 24.43 20.85
C GLU A 69 13.99 23.61 22.15
N GLN A 70 13.93 22.27 22.08
CA GLN A 70 14.09 21.36 23.23
C GLN A 70 15.50 21.43 23.86
N HIS A 71 16.53 21.71 23.07
CA HIS A 71 17.87 22.01 23.61
C HIS A 71 17.98 23.41 24.24
N THR A 72 17.06 24.33 23.96
CA THR A 72 17.03 25.68 24.56
C THR A 72 15.99 25.85 25.67
N ALA A 73 14.97 24.99 25.72
CA ALA A 73 13.93 24.95 26.73
C ALA A 73 14.16 23.73 27.63
N GLU A 74 15.09 23.85 28.57
CA GLU A 74 15.28 22.90 29.66
C GLU A 74 14.00 22.84 30.52
N GLU A 75 13.08 21.90 30.22
CA GLU A 75 12.20 21.36 31.24
C GLU A 75 13.00 20.31 32.06
N PRO A 76 13.15 20.49 33.38
CA PRO A 76 13.97 19.61 34.19
C PRO A 76 13.28 18.26 34.35
N GLY A 77 13.73 17.24 33.62
CA GLY A 77 13.39 15.84 33.89
C GLY A 77 13.07 14.96 32.68
N ARG A 78 13.03 15.49 31.45
CA ARG A 78 12.85 14.68 30.23
C ARG A 78 14.14 14.71 29.43
N GLU A 79 14.82 13.57 29.31
CA GLU A 79 15.99 13.48 28.42
C GLU A 79 15.54 13.80 26.99
N PRO A 80 16.24 14.72 26.30
CA PRO A 80 15.86 15.11 24.94
C PRO A 80 16.01 13.90 24.01
N VAL A 81 14.98 13.62 23.22
CA VAL A 81 15.01 12.54 22.22
C VAL A 81 16.21 12.76 21.31
N PRO A 82 17.11 11.77 21.13
CA PRO A 82 18.31 12.02 20.35
C PRO A 82 17.94 12.35 18.89
N PHE A 83 18.60 13.35 18.33
CA PHE A 83 18.26 13.95 17.03
C PHE A 83 18.00 12.90 15.93
N ALA A 84 18.89 11.92 15.84
CA ALA A 84 18.80 10.93 14.78
C ALA A 84 17.65 9.93 14.95
N LEU A 85 17.24 9.63 16.18
CA LEU A 85 16.02 8.86 16.45
C LEU A 85 14.80 9.67 16.00
N ALA A 86 14.72 10.94 16.38
CA ALA A 86 13.62 11.84 16.00
C ALA A 86 13.50 11.99 14.46
N VAL A 87 14.63 12.13 13.76
CA VAL A 87 14.64 12.19 12.29
C VAL A 87 14.16 10.88 11.66
N THR A 88 14.60 9.74 12.21
CA THR A 88 14.24 8.44 11.67
C THR A 88 12.77 8.12 11.94
N GLU A 89 12.30 8.36 13.15
CA GLU A 89 10.89 8.24 13.56
C GLU A 89 9.97 9.07 12.66
N ALA A 90 10.35 10.31 12.36
CA ALA A 90 9.58 11.14 11.46
C ALA A 90 9.52 10.60 10.02
N LEU A 91 10.61 10.01 9.52
CA LEU A 91 10.61 9.37 8.20
C LEU A 91 9.73 8.13 8.17
N LEU A 92 9.77 7.31 9.22
CA LEU A 92 8.90 6.16 9.39
C LEU A 92 7.43 6.60 9.44
N THR A 93 7.14 7.67 10.19
CA THR A 93 5.80 8.27 10.27
C THR A 93 5.31 8.74 8.90
N ILE A 94 6.12 9.51 8.16
CA ILE A 94 5.73 10.02 6.83
C ILE A 94 5.47 8.86 5.87
N TYR A 95 6.29 7.81 5.91
CA TYR A 95 6.11 6.66 5.05
C TYR A 95 4.85 5.87 5.41
N LEU A 96 4.59 5.68 6.71
CA LEU A 96 3.36 5.04 7.19
C LEU A 96 2.13 5.87 6.80
N ASP A 97 2.14 7.18 7.06
CA ASP A 97 1.07 8.12 6.67
C ASP A 97 0.77 8.04 5.17
N LYS A 98 1.83 7.92 4.35
CA LYS A 98 1.69 7.75 2.90
C LYS A 98 0.98 6.44 2.55
N ILE A 99 1.42 5.31 3.11
CA ILE A 99 0.80 4.01 2.84
C ILE A 99 -0.64 4.00 3.35
N SER A 100 -0.90 4.53 4.53
CA SER A 100 -2.24 4.65 5.10
C SER A 100 -3.15 5.56 4.27
N GLY A 101 -2.63 6.67 3.74
CA GLY A 101 -3.40 7.53 2.83
C GLY A 101 -3.73 6.83 1.50
N GLU A 102 -2.79 6.08 0.92
CA GLU A 102 -3.05 5.24 -0.27
C GLU A 102 -4.06 4.12 0.05
N LEU A 103 -4.03 3.58 1.28
CA LEU A 103 -5.00 2.60 1.76
C LEU A 103 -6.40 3.19 1.86
N GLU A 104 -6.55 4.35 2.51
CA GLU A 104 -7.85 5.02 2.68
C GLU A 104 -8.52 5.31 1.32
N GLU A 105 -7.74 5.76 0.34
CA GLU A 105 -8.24 5.99 -1.03
C GLU A 105 -8.69 4.67 -1.67
N ALA A 106 -7.86 3.62 -1.58
CA ALA A 106 -8.17 2.30 -2.15
C ALA A 106 -9.37 1.63 -1.48
N VAL A 107 -9.49 1.74 -0.16
CA VAL A 107 -10.61 1.23 0.65
C VAL A 107 -11.88 1.98 0.30
N TRP A 108 -11.82 3.31 0.21
CA TRP A 108 -12.97 4.11 -0.19
C TRP A 108 -13.48 3.71 -1.58
N GLU A 109 -12.57 3.52 -2.54
CA GLU A 109 -12.94 3.00 -3.87
C GLU A 109 -13.55 1.59 -3.78
N ALA A 110 -12.94 0.68 -3.01
CA ALA A 110 -13.46 -0.68 -2.82
C ALA A 110 -14.87 -0.67 -2.22
N ASP A 111 -15.11 0.12 -1.17
CA ASP A 111 -16.41 0.24 -0.52
C ASP A 111 -17.47 0.86 -1.43
N THR A 112 -17.10 1.89 -2.21
CA THR A 112 -18.03 2.47 -3.20
C THR A 112 -18.42 1.42 -4.24
N LEU A 113 -17.47 0.62 -4.71
CA LEU A 113 -17.75 -0.50 -5.61
C LEU A 113 -18.66 -1.53 -4.94
N ILE A 114 -18.37 -1.99 -3.71
CA ILE A 114 -19.22 -2.96 -2.99
C ILE A 114 -20.65 -2.43 -2.85
N ARG A 115 -20.81 -1.17 -2.42
CA ARG A 115 -22.12 -0.55 -2.24
C ARG A 115 -22.87 -0.39 -3.55
N ASP A 116 -22.20 0.11 -4.59
CA ASP A 116 -22.83 0.32 -5.88
C ASP A 116 -23.23 -1.03 -6.49
N TYR A 117 -22.40 -2.07 -6.34
CA TYR A 117 -22.68 -3.41 -6.87
C TYR A 117 -23.75 -4.18 -6.12
N THR A 118 -23.88 -3.99 -4.80
CA THR A 118 -24.99 -4.58 -4.04
C THR A 118 -26.33 -3.92 -4.39
N GLY A 119 -26.33 -2.67 -4.89
CA GLY A 119 -27.53 -1.94 -5.33
C GLY A 119 -27.88 -2.06 -6.81
N VAL A 120 -26.97 -2.50 -7.68
CA VAL A 120 -27.19 -2.55 -9.15
C VAL A 120 -28.15 -3.68 -9.53
N ARG A 121 -29.24 -3.30 -10.23
CA ARG A 121 -30.15 -4.24 -10.92
C ARG A 121 -29.36 -5.08 -11.92
N GLN A 122 -29.74 -6.36 -12.00
CA GLN A 122 -29.08 -7.44 -12.76
C GLN A 122 -28.63 -7.05 -14.18
N ASP A 123 -29.29 -6.09 -14.83
CA ASP A 123 -29.20 -5.79 -16.27
C ASP A 123 -28.02 -4.92 -16.70
N GLN A 124 -27.29 -4.31 -15.77
CA GLN A 124 -26.15 -3.41 -16.09
C GLN A 124 -24.77 -4.01 -15.76
N ALA A 125 -24.73 -5.29 -15.40
CA ALA A 125 -23.51 -6.05 -15.13
C ALA A 125 -22.67 -6.23 -16.40
N GLY A 126 -21.76 -5.30 -16.66
CA GLY A 126 -20.93 -5.29 -17.85
C GLY A 126 -19.45 -5.52 -17.56
N THR A 127 -18.68 -5.59 -18.65
CA THR A 127 -17.22 -5.57 -18.65
C THR A 127 -16.57 -4.35 -17.98
N PRO A 128 -17.12 -3.11 -18.02
CA PRO A 128 -16.45 -1.98 -17.37
C PRO A 128 -16.45 -2.07 -15.84
N GLN A 129 -17.40 -2.80 -15.26
CA GLN A 129 -17.48 -3.01 -13.81
C GLN A 129 -16.38 -3.94 -13.30
N LEU A 130 -16.14 -5.04 -14.03
CA LEU A 130 -15.04 -5.97 -13.73
C LEU A 130 -13.68 -5.31 -13.93
N GLU A 131 -13.53 -4.42 -14.92
CA GLU A 131 -12.27 -3.70 -15.11
C GLU A 131 -12.01 -2.72 -13.96
N LYS A 132 -13.04 -2.03 -13.45
CA LYS A 132 -12.90 -1.20 -12.25
C LYS A 132 -12.48 -2.02 -11.03
N LEU A 133 -13.13 -3.16 -10.81
CA LEU A 133 -12.76 -4.08 -9.72
C LEU A 133 -11.30 -4.55 -9.86
N ARG A 134 -10.86 -4.89 -11.08
CA ARG A 134 -9.48 -5.27 -11.36
C ARG A 134 -8.49 -4.16 -11.03
N ILE A 135 -8.81 -2.92 -11.39
CA ILE A 135 -7.96 -1.75 -11.11
C ILE A 135 -7.85 -1.49 -9.60
N THR A 136 -8.97 -1.46 -8.89
CA THR A 136 -8.98 -1.23 -7.44
C THR A 136 -8.26 -2.37 -6.68
N LYS A 137 -8.42 -3.63 -7.12
CA LYS A 137 -7.65 -4.76 -6.57
C LYS A 137 -6.14 -4.62 -6.82
N GLN A 138 -5.73 -4.17 -8.01
CA GLN A 138 -4.32 -3.89 -8.29
C GLN A 138 -3.76 -2.75 -7.41
N LEU A 139 -4.58 -1.76 -7.08
CA LEU A 139 -4.22 -0.70 -6.14
C LEU A 139 -4.01 -1.26 -4.74
N LEU A 140 -4.97 -2.05 -4.23
CA LEU A 140 -4.86 -2.74 -2.94
C LEU A 140 -3.62 -3.66 -2.88
N ASP A 141 -3.35 -4.45 -3.91
CA ASP A 141 -2.15 -5.31 -4.00
C ASP A 141 -0.85 -4.48 -3.94
N THR A 142 -0.88 -3.28 -4.53
CA THR A 142 0.27 -2.36 -4.52
C THR A 142 0.52 -1.83 -3.12
N VAL A 143 -0.53 -1.37 -2.42
CA VAL A 143 -0.46 -0.94 -1.02
C VAL A 143 0.00 -2.09 -0.12
N GLN A 144 -0.54 -3.29 -0.33
CA GLN A 144 -0.14 -4.50 0.40
C GLN A 144 1.35 -4.80 0.24
N SER A 145 1.85 -4.74 -1.00
CA SER A 145 3.27 -4.96 -1.29
C SER A 145 4.16 -3.91 -0.62
N GLN A 146 3.70 -2.65 -0.52
CA GLN A 146 4.43 -1.59 0.16
C GLN A 146 4.49 -1.85 1.67
N ALA A 147 3.35 -2.14 2.30
CA ALA A 147 3.25 -2.45 3.73
C ALA A 147 4.13 -3.66 4.13
N LYS A 148 4.03 -4.78 3.39
CA LYS A 148 4.88 -5.96 3.63
C LYS A 148 6.36 -5.66 3.46
N SER A 149 6.72 -4.88 2.45
CA SER A 149 8.13 -4.51 2.24
C SER A 149 8.67 -3.64 3.37
N PHE A 150 7.84 -2.75 3.91
CA PHE A 150 8.19 -1.89 5.03
C PHE A 150 8.42 -2.70 6.30
N GLN A 151 7.45 -3.55 6.64
CA GLN A 151 7.53 -4.45 7.78
C GLN A 151 8.75 -5.36 7.69
N THR A 152 8.99 -5.98 6.53
CA THR A 152 10.12 -6.90 6.33
C THR A 152 11.46 -6.20 6.60
N VAL A 153 11.61 -4.95 6.18
CA VAL A 153 12.86 -4.20 6.37
C VAL A 153 13.06 -3.82 7.83
N LEU A 154 12.00 -3.45 8.54
CA LEU A 154 12.08 -3.16 9.97
C LEU A 154 12.40 -4.44 10.78
N LEU A 155 11.77 -5.56 10.46
CA LEU A 155 12.07 -6.85 11.08
C LEU A 155 13.51 -7.30 10.80
N GLN A 156 14.00 -7.14 9.57
CA GLN A 156 15.40 -7.43 9.24
C GLN A 156 16.38 -6.57 10.05
N ALA A 157 16.03 -5.30 10.29
CA ALA A 157 16.84 -4.42 11.11
C ALA A 157 16.81 -4.79 12.61
N LEU A 158 15.67 -5.28 13.10
CA LEU A 158 15.52 -5.80 14.47
C LEU A 158 16.25 -7.13 14.67
N GLU A 159 16.28 -8.00 13.64
CA GLU A 159 16.95 -9.29 13.68
C GLU A 159 18.49 -9.18 13.71
N ASP A 160 19.05 -8.11 13.14
CA ASP A 160 20.50 -7.87 13.09
C ASP A 160 20.97 -7.08 14.33
N GLU A 161 21.26 -7.81 15.40
CA GLU A 161 21.76 -7.23 16.65
C GLU A 161 23.07 -6.44 16.48
N ASP A 162 23.91 -6.81 15.51
CA ASP A 162 25.19 -6.14 15.26
C ASP A 162 24.95 -4.78 14.61
N ASP A 163 24.10 -4.71 13.58
CA ASP A 163 23.71 -3.46 12.93
C ASP A 163 23.04 -2.49 13.93
N LEU A 164 22.19 -3.01 14.82
CA LEU A 164 21.48 -2.20 15.80
C LEU A 164 22.39 -1.69 16.93
N SER A 165 23.39 -2.51 17.31
CA SER A 165 24.47 -2.09 18.23
C SER A 165 25.40 -1.05 17.60
N ASP A 166 25.73 -1.23 16.32
CA ASP A 166 26.51 -0.25 15.54
C ASP A 166 25.76 1.07 15.40
N LEU A 167 24.44 1.02 15.20
CA LEU A 167 23.57 2.19 15.10
C LEU A 167 23.52 2.94 16.44
N ALA A 168 23.32 2.24 17.55
CA ALA A 168 23.35 2.84 18.88
C ALA A 168 24.70 3.52 19.17
N THR A 169 25.81 2.84 18.86
CA THR A 169 27.17 3.35 19.10
C THR A 169 27.51 4.55 18.22
N SER A 170 27.02 4.58 16.98
CA SER A 170 27.41 5.60 16.00
C SER A 170 26.50 6.84 16.00
N VAL A 171 25.24 6.67 16.38
CA VAL A 171 24.19 7.66 16.16
C VAL A 171 23.63 8.23 17.47
N GLY A 172 23.93 7.62 18.63
CA GLY A 172 23.68 8.20 19.96
C GLY A 172 22.56 7.55 20.79
N PRO A 173 21.39 7.20 20.24
CA PRO A 173 20.34 6.52 21.00
C PRO A 173 20.76 5.13 21.46
N THR A 174 20.08 4.65 22.49
CA THR A 174 20.26 3.29 22.99
C THR A 174 19.66 2.26 22.04
N LYS A 175 20.15 1.01 22.12
CA LYS A 175 19.61 -0.13 21.38
C LYS A 175 18.11 -0.31 21.65
N GLU A 176 17.69 -0.22 22.90
CA GLU A 176 16.29 -0.37 23.32
C GLU A 176 15.37 0.69 22.69
N GLU A 177 15.82 1.95 22.56
CA GLU A 177 15.06 3.02 21.91
C GLU A 177 14.85 2.76 20.41
N TRP A 178 15.86 2.21 19.73
CA TRP A 178 15.76 1.82 18.33
C TRP A 178 14.85 0.62 18.13
N GLU A 179 14.97 -0.40 18.99
CA GLU A 179 14.11 -1.57 18.99
C GLU A 179 12.64 -1.17 19.16
N LEU A 180 12.34 -0.39 20.20
CA LEU A 180 10.98 0.08 20.47
C LEU A 180 10.39 0.87 19.30
N CYS A 181 11.19 1.74 18.67
CA CYS A 181 10.77 2.51 17.51
C CYS A 181 10.45 1.58 16.33
N PHE A 182 11.37 0.68 15.95
CA PHE A 182 11.16 -0.22 14.81
C PHE A 182 10.04 -1.23 15.06
N GLU A 183 9.89 -1.74 16.29
CA GLU A 183 8.79 -2.62 16.68
C GLU A 183 7.45 -1.93 16.48
N TYR A 184 7.29 -0.70 16.99
CA TYR A 184 6.07 0.08 16.86
C TYR A 184 5.65 0.24 15.39
N TYR A 185 6.56 0.73 14.53
CA TYR A 185 6.23 0.92 13.11
C TYR A 185 6.07 -0.39 12.34
N SER A 186 6.74 -1.48 12.76
CA SER A 186 6.54 -2.80 12.16
C SER A 186 5.17 -3.37 12.47
N GLN A 187 4.66 -3.13 13.68
CA GLN A 187 3.31 -3.52 14.08
C GLN A 187 2.27 -2.68 13.32
N SER A 188 2.45 -1.36 13.24
CA SER A 188 1.54 -0.52 12.46
C SER A 188 1.51 -0.91 10.98
N ALA A 189 2.64 -1.29 10.39
CA ALA A 189 2.69 -1.82 9.03
C ALA A 189 1.92 -3.14 8.88
N ALA A 190 1.93 -3.99 9.92
CA ALA A 190 1.18 -5.25 9.94
C ALA A 190 -0.33 -5.01 10.01
N GLU A 191 -0.77 -3.99 10.76
CA GLU A 191 -2.18 -3.59 10.84
C GLU A 191 -2.70 -3.13 9.47
N VAL A 192 -1.92 -2.32 8.75
CA VAL A 192 -2.22 -1.91 7.37
C VAL A 192 -2.32 -3.13 6.44
N ASP A 193 -1.39 -4.09 6.52
CA ASP A 193 -1.45 -5.32 5.71
C ASP A 193 -2.70 -6.17 6.00
N ALA A 194 -3.08 -6.28 7.28
CA ALA A 194 -4.27 -7.00 7.69
C ALA A 194 -5.55 -6.35 7.16
N GLU A 195 -5.63 -5.01 7.21
CA GLU A 195 -6.76 -4.26 6.67
C GLU A 195 -6.87 -4.41 5.14
N VAL A 196 -5.76 -4.28 4.41
CA VAL A 196 -5.73 -4.54 2.97
C VAL A 196 -6.22 -5.95 2.65
N SER A 197 -5.74 -6.95 3.40
CA SER A 197 -6.10 -8.35 3.18
C SER A 197 -7.61 -8.59 3.32
N ALA A 198 -8.25 -7.96 4.30
CA ALA A 198 -9.70 -8.05 4.49
C ALA A 198 -10.47 -7.45 3.30
N HIS A 199 -10.01 -6.32 2.75
CA HIS A 199 -10.64 -5.66 1.60
C HIS A 199 -10.42 -6.43 0.30
N VAL A 200 -9.25 -7.04 0.12
CA VAL A 200 -8.98 -7.92 -1.03
C VAL A 200 -9.88 -9.16 -1.00
N GLU A 201 -10.09 -9.78 0.17
CA GLU A 201 -11.02 -10.90 0.31
C GLU A 201 -12.47 -10.48 -0.04
N ALA A 202 -12.92 -9.32 0.44
CA ALA A 202 -14.22 -8.77 0.09
C ALA A 202 -14.37 -8.50 -1.42
N MET A 203 -13.30 -8.04 -2.08
CA MET A 203 -13.25 -7.87 -3.54
C MET A 203 -13.30 -9.21 -4.28
N ASP A 204 -12.62 -10.24 -3.78
CA ASP A 204 -12.64 -11.60 -4.36
C ASP A 204 -14.03 -12.23 -4.29
N ASP A 205 -14.73 -12.07 -3.17
CA ASP A 205 -16.12 -12.51 -3.02
C ASP A 205 -17.04 -11.84 -4.04
N LEU A 206 -16.84 -10.54 -4.26
CA LEU A 206 -17.60 -9.77 -5.24
C LEU A 206 -17.29 -10.20 -6.68
N GLU A 207 -16.02 -10.47 -7.01
CA GLU A 207 -15.61 -11.02 -8.30
C GLU A 207 -16.27 -12.39 -8.55
N ASN A 208 -16.19 -13.29 -7.57
CA ASN A 208 -16.78 -14.63 -7.64
C ASN A 208 -18.30 -14.58 -7.85
N PHE A 209 -18.98 -13.69 -7.12
CA PHE A 209 -20.42 -13.46 -7.30
C PHE A 209 -20.77 -13.05 -8.73
N TRP A 210 -19.99 -12.16 -9.35
CA TRP A 210 -20.22 -11.74 -10.72
C TRP A 210 -19.93 -12.84 -11.75
N LEU A 211 -18.86 -13.59 -11.54
CA LEU A 211 -18.54 -14.74 -12.40
C LEU A 211 -19.66 -15.77 -12.39
N LEU A 212 -20.24 -16.06 -11.22
CA LEU A 212 -21.40 -16.94 -11.10
C LEU A 212 -22.61 -16.37 -11.86
N ARG A 213 -22.93 -15.09 -11.68
CA ARG A 213 -24.06 -14.47 -12.39
C ARG A 213 -23.89 -14.42 -13.92
N LEU A 214 -22.68 -14.17 -14.41
CA LEU A 214 -22.39 -14.18 -15.84
C LEU A 214 -22.56 -15.59 -16.42
N SER A 215 -22.18 -16.63 -15.68
CA SER A 215 -22.39 -18.02 -16.10
C SER A 215 -23.88 -18.40 -16.12
N GLU A 216 -24.68 -17.94 -15.15
CA GLU A 216 -26.14 -18.12 -15.13
C GLU A 216 -26.80 -17.45 -16.34
N ARG A 217 -26.46 -16.20 -16.65
CA ARG A 217 -26.97 -15.50 -17.84
C ARG A 217 -26.60 -16.19 -19.14
N ARG A 218 -25.37 -16.68 -19.25
CA ARG A 218 -24.94 -17.44 -20.42
C ARG A 218 -25.79 -18.70 -20.60
N LEU A 219 -26.07 -19.41 -19.52
CA LEU A 219 -26.93 -20.59 -19.54
C LEU A 219 -28.37 -20.25 -19.94
N GLU A 220 -28.93 -19.15 -19.45
CA GLU A 220 -30.26 -18.66 -19.84
C GLU A 220 -30.33 -18.32 -21.33
N LEU A 221 -29.29 -17.66 -21.87
CA LEU A 221 -29.18 -17.35 -23.29
C LEU A 221 -29.09 -18.63 -24.13
N GLU A 222 -28.26 -19.59 -23.73
CA GLU A 222 -28.14 -20.90 -24.40
C GLU A 222 -29.48 -21.66 -24.38
N LYS A 223 -30.22 -21.63 -23.26
CA LYS A 223 -31.57 -22.20 -23.15
C LYS A 223 -32.55 -21.49 -24.08
N SER A 224 -32.51 -20.15 -24.15
CA SER A 224 -33.38 -19.37 -25.03
C SER A 224 -33.10 -19.67 -26.51
N GLN A 225 -31.83 -19.84 -26.88
CA GLN A 225 -31.41 -20.23 -28.21
C GLN A 225 -31.93 -21.63 -28.55
N LEU A 226 -31.78 -22.60 -27.64
CA LEU A 226 -32.33 -23.95 -27.83
C LEU A 226 -33.84 -23.93 -28.03
N TRP A 227 -34.58 -23.14 -27.26
CA TRP A 227 -36.02 -22.97 -27.46
C TRP A 227 -36.34 -22.41 -28.85
N LEU A 228 -35.56 -21.43 -29.31
CA LEU A 228 -35.74 -20.81 -30.62
C LEU A 228 -35.42 -21.79 -31.75
N GLU A 229 -34.39 -22.61 -31.61
CA GLU A 229 -34.04 -23.70 -32.53
C GLU A 229 -35.15 -24.76 -32.60
N VAL A 230 -35.68 -25.19 -31.45
CA VAL A 230 -36.80 -26.16 -31.39
C VAL A 230 -38.07 -25.59 -32.05
N VAL A 231 -38.41 -24.33 -31.78
CA VAL A 231 -39.56 -23.67 -32.40
C VAL A 231 -39.35 -23.52 -33.91
N GLY A 232 -38.15 -23.15 -34.35
CA GLY A 232 -37.80 -23.04 -35.76
C GLY A 232 -37.88 -24.39 -36.49
N LEU A 233 -37.38 -25.47 -35.89
CA LEU A 233 -37.54 -26.82 -36.42
C LEU A 233 -39.01 -27.22 -36.54
N GLY A 234 -39.83 -26.92 -35.52
CA GLY A 234 -41.27 -27.17 -35.55
C GLY A 234 -41.98 -26.42 -36.68
N GLN A 235 -41.65 -25.14 -36.89
CA GLN A 235 -42.17 -24.34 -38.00
C GLN A 235 -41.76 -24.92 -39.36
N ASN A 236 -40.50 -25.33 -39.51
CA ASN A 236 -40.01 -25.92 -40.76
C ASN A 236 -40.72 -27.24 -41.08
N VAL A 237 -40.97 -28.09 -40.09
CA VAL A 237 -41.73 -29.34 -40.26
C VAL A 237 -43.19 -29.05 -40.63
N ALA A 238 -43.84 -28.09 -39.97
CA ALA A 238 -45.21 -27.69 -40.29
C ALA A 238 -45.34 -27.12 -41.71
N ALA A 239 -44.38 -26.29 -42.13
CA ALA A 239 -44.29 -25.75 -43.49
C ALA A 239 -44.10 -26.87 -44.53
N ALA A 240 -43.28 -27.88 -44.25
CA ALA A 240 -43.08 -29.01 -45.15
C ALA A 240 -44.37 -29.84 -45.34
N ILE A 241 -45.11 -30.11 -44.26
CA ILE A 241 -46.39 -30.84 -44.34
C ILE A 241 -47.42 -30.04 -45.13
N THR A 242 -47.56 -28.74 -44.84
CA THR A 242 -48.50 -27.87 -45.55
C THR A 242 -48.13 -27.63 -47.02
N GLY A 243 -46.87 -27.79 -47.41
CA GLY A 243 -46.47 -27.73 -48.82
C GLY A 243 -46.70 -29.02 -49.62
N ILE A 244 -46.86 -30.16 -48.94
CA ILE A 244 -47.13 -31.47 -49.57
C ILE A 244 -48.63 -31.67 -49.85
N PHE A 245 -49.50 -31.13 -49.00
CA PHE A 245 -50.96 -31.23 -49.09
C PHE A 245 -51.57 -29.99 -49.74
#